data_AF-A0A9X8DU29-F1
#
_entry.id   AF-A0A9X8DU29-F1
#
_cell.length_a   1.000
_cell.length_b   1.000
_cell.length_c   1.000
_cell.angle_alpha   90.00
_cell.angle_beta   90.00
_cell.angle_gamma   90.00
#
_symmetry.space_group_name_H-M   'P 1'
#
loop_
_entity.id
_entity.type
_entity.pdbx_description
1 polymer ?
#
loop_
_entity_poly.entity_id
_entity_poly.type
_entity_poly.pdbx_seq_one_letter_code
_entity_poly.pdbx_strand_id
1 'polypeptide(L)'
;ISENRFVNAIFDDVLGDHGSTFDVLPASRYAESGEKINFWQLAQRASVQYDEIVCGYVYMTKAGHDVAPVVLNPRDKVTPRYWGKFCVVVLRDSAQRTTFTEKEALRWKIHVV
;
A
#
# COMPACT_ATOMS: atom_id res chain seq x y z
N ILE A 1 9.88 -13.85 20.25
CA ILE A 1 8.87 -13.80 21.33
C ILE A 1 8.04 -12.57 21.07
N SER A 2 6.86 -12.72 20.48
CA SER A 2 5.86 -11.65 20.42
C SER A 2 5.13 -11.66 21.75
N GLU A 3 5.14 -10.54 22.45
CA GLU A 3 4.60 -10.39 23.82
C GLU A 3 3.08 -10.64 23.91
N ASN A 4 2.39 -10.78 22.77
CA ASN A 4 0.96 -10.97 22.70
C ASN A 4 0.59 -12.10 21.72
N ARG A 5 -0.09 -13.15 22.22
CA ARG A 5 -0.56 -14.30 21.43
C ARG A 5 -1.49 -13.94 20.27
N PHE A 6 -2.20 -12.81 20.36
CA PHE A 6 -3.05 -12.31 19.28
C PHE A 6 -2.24 -11.75 18.12
N VAL A 7 -1.03 -11.27 18.37
CA VAL A 7 -0.14 -10.74 17.34
C VAL A 7 0.39 -11.86 16.45
N ASN A 8 0.67 -13.04 17.02
CA ASN A 8 1.05 -14.21 16.21
C ASN A 8 -0.08 -14.65 15.30
N ALA A 9 -1.34 -14.68 15.77
CA ALA A 9 -2.48 -15.02 14.91
C ALA A 9 -2.67 -14.01 13.76
N ILE A 10 -2.44 -12.71 14.01
CA ILE A 10 -2.47 -11.69 12.95
C ILE A 10 -1.32 -11.89 11.95
N PHE A 11 -0.11 -12.20 12.43
CA PHE A 11 1.01 -12.50 11.54
C PHE A 11 0.78 -13.77 10.74
N ASP A 12 0.21 -14.81 11.33
CA ASP A 12 -0.12 -16.06 10.63
C ASP A 12 -1.22 -15.86 9.60
N ASP A 13 -2.19 -14.98 9.85
CA ASP A 13 -3.23 -14.62 8.86
C ASP A 13 -2.65 -13.74 7.72
N VAL A 14 -1.69 -12.87 8.05
CA VAL A 14 -1.05 -11.99 7.06
C VAL A 14 0.03 -12.68 6.23
N LEU A 15 0.68 -13.69 6.81
CA LEU A 15 1.79 -14.45 6.20
C LEU A 15 1.39 -15.87 5.80
N GLY A 16 0.14 -16.25 6.06
CA GLY A 16 -0.41 -17.56 5.75
C GLY A 16 -0.86 -17.69 4.29
N ASP A 17 -1.05 -18.94 3.86
CA ASP A 17 -1.41 -19.30 2.48
C ASP A 17 -2.86 -18.90 2.10
N HIS A 18 -3.68 -18.58 3.12
CA HIS A 18 -5.09 -18.21 3.00
C HIS A 18 -5.39 -17.04 3.96
N GLY A 19 -5.05 -15.81 3.57
CA GLY A 19 -5.33 -14.64 4.42
C GLY A 19 -5.00 -13.29 3.76
N SER A 20 -4.87 -12.23 4.56
CA SER A 20 -4.70 -10.86 4.04
C SER A 20 -3.26 -10.58 3.57
N THR A 21 -3.06 -9.95 2.42
CA THR A 21 -1.72 -9.63 1.88
C THR A 21 -1.40 -8.15 1.95
N PHE A 22 -0.12 -7.84 2.17
CA PHE A 22 0.43 -6.51 1.98
C PHE A 22 0.84 -6.29 0.53
N ASP A 23 0.28 -5.27 -0.11
CA ASP A 23 0.56 -4.91 -1.49
C ASP A 23 0.99 -3.45 -1.61
N VAL A 24 1.89 -3.20 -2.56
CA VAL A 24 2.37 -1.86 -2.87
C VAL A 24 1.77 -1.42 -4.20
N LEU A 25 0.92 -0.41 -4.15
CA LEU A 25 0.08 -0.01 -5.28
C LEU A 25 0.34 1.44 -5.67
N PRO A 26 0.26 1.82 -6.95
CA PRO A 26 0.47 3.21 -7.35
C PRO A 26 -0.59 4.12 -6.72
N ALA A 27 -0.19 5.25 -6.17
CA ALA A 27 -1.13 6.16 -5.50
C ALA A 27 -2.15 6.77 -6.48
N SER A 28 -1.89 6.71 -7.79
CA SER A 28 -2.84 7.10 -8.85
C SER A 28 -4.14 6.29 -8.84
N ARG A 29 -4.19 5.15 -8.12
CA ARG A 29 -5.42 4.37 -7.92
C ARG A 29 -6.40 5.04 -6.94
N TYR A 30 -5.89 5.86 -6.03
CA TYR A 30 -6.69 6.48 -4.95
C TYR A 30 -6.69 8.02 -5.01
N ALA A 31 -5.70 8.62 -5.67
CA ALA A 31 -5.54 10.06 -5.82
C ALA A 31 -5.45 10.43 -7.30
N GLU A 32 -6.12 11.51 -7.69
CA GLU A 32 -6.06 12.01 -9.06
C GLU A 32 -4.70 12.66 -9.36
N SER A 33 -4.36 12.75 -10.64
CA SER A 33 -3.09 13.36 -11.07
C SER A 33 -3.07 14.85 -10.73
N GLY A 34 -2.08 15.27 -9.94
CA GLY A 34 -1.95 16.66 -9.48
C GLY A 34 -2.82 17.00 -8.27
N GLU A 35 -3.56 16.05 -7.74
CA GLU A 35 -4.39 16.25 -6.56
C GLU A 35 -3.54 16.33 -5.28
N LYS A 36 -3.92 17.24 -4.37
CA LYS A 36 -3.28 17.41 -3.07
C LYS A 36 -4.25 17.00 -1.96
N ILE A 37 -4.09 15.76 -1.50
CA ILE A 37 -4.91 15.19 -0.41
C ILE A 37 -4.03 14.70 0.73
N ASN A 38 -4.61 14.60 1.92
CA ASN A 38 -3.92 14.03 3.07
C ASN A 38 -4.04 12.49 3.12
N PHE A 39 -3.29 11.87 4.02
CA PHE A 39 -3.26 10.41 4.15
C PHE A 39 -4.62 9.83 4.53
N TRP A 40 -5.40 10.53 5.37
CA TRP A 40 -6.73 10.08 5.77
C TRP A 40 -7.72 10.03 4.62
N GLN A 41 -7.71 11.05 3.75
CA GLN A 41 -8.56 11.08 2.56
C GLN A 41 -8.19 9.94 1.60
N LEU A 42 -6.89 9.67 1.43
CA LEU A 42 -6.41 8.55 0.63
C LEU A 42 -6.86 7.20 1.24
N ALA A 43 -6.71 7.03 2.55
CA ALA A 43 -7.16 5.83 3.27
C ALA A 43 -8.67 5.64 3.20
N GLN A 44 -9.45 6.72 3.32
CA GLN A 44 -10.90 6.67 3.20
C GLN A 44 -11.32 6.21 1.80
N ARG A 45 -10.68 6.71 0.74
CA ARG A 45 -10.97 6.27 -0.62
C ARG A 45 -10.65 4.79 -0.83
N ALA A 46 -9.48 4.35 -0.37
CA ALA A 46 -9.09 2.94 -0.45
C ALA A 46 -10.10 2.02 0.25
N SER A 47 -10.53 2.40 1.47
CA SER A 47 -11.52 1.62 2.23
C SER A 47 -12.90 1.62 1.57
N VAL A 48 -13.40 2.78 1.13
CA VAL A 48 -14.76 2.88 0.57
C VAL A 48 -14.87 2.26 -0.82
N GLN A 49 -13.83 2.38 -1.66
CA GLN A 49 -13.88 1.95 -3.06
C GLN A 49 -13.39 0.51 -3.26
N TYR A 50 -12.47 0.04 -2.42
CA TYR A 50 -11.78 -1.23 -2.67
C TYR A 50 -11.76 -2.16 -1.45
N ASP A 51 -12.34 -1.75 -0.32
CA ASP A 51 -12.26 -2.51 0.95
C ASP A 51 -10.81 -2.78 1.39
N GLU A 52 -9.92 -1.83 1.10
CA GLU A 52 -8.48 -1.94 1.36
C GLU A 52 -8.07 -1.03 2.54
N ILE A 53 -7.16 -1.53 3.37
CA ILE A 53 -6.64 -0.79 4.51
C ILE A 53 -5.30 -0.17 4.15
N VAL A 54 -5.21 1.15 4.14
CA VAL A 54 -3.95 1.85 3.87
C VAL A 54 -3.07 1.85 5.12
N CYS A 55 -1.91 1.22 5.01
CA CYS A 55 -0.97 1.07 6.12
C CYS A 55 0.21 2.05 6.02
N GLY A 56 0.52 2.56 4.83
CA GLY A 56 1.65 3.44 4.63
C GLY A 56 1.87 3.85 3.18
N TYR A 57 3.04 4.40 2.90
CA TYR A 57 3.46 4.76 1.55
C TYR A 57 4.97 4.62 1.35
N VAL A 58 5.37 4.53 0.09
CA VAL A 58 6.76 4.46 -0.37
C VAL A 58 6.96 5.51 -1.44
N TYR A 59 8.10 6.20 -1.42
CA TYR A 59 8.45 7.13 -2.48
C TYR A 59 9.23 6.42 -3.59
N MET A 60 8.72 6.46 -4.81
CA MET A 60 9.40 5.89 -5.99
C MET A 60 10.42 6.90 -6.51
N THR A 61 11.71 6.62 -6.33
CA THR A 61 12.78 7.35 -7.03
C THR A 61 12.93 6.76 -8.45
N LYS A 62 13.23 7.61 -9.45
CA LYS A 62 13.33 7.20 -10.87
C LYS A 62 14.45 6.19 -11.15
N ALA A 63 15.37 5.98 -10.22
CA ALA A 63 16.43 4.99 -10.31
C ALA A 63 16.11 3.91 -9.29
N GLY A 64 15.68 2.73 -9.74
CA GLY A 64 15.27 1.59 -8.91
C GLY A 64 16.37 0.98 -8.01
N HIS A 65 17.33 1.79 -7.55
CA HIS A 65 18.37 1.47 -6.57
C HIS A 65 18.21 2.23 -5.25
N ASP A 66 17.53 3.39 -5.21
CA ASP A 66 17.28 4.14 -3.98
C ASP A 66 15.80 4.03 -3.59
N VAL A 67 15.41 2.87 -3.05
CA VAL A 67 14.08 2.72 -2.43
C VAL A 67 14.08 3.62 -1.19
N ALA A 68 13.38 4.75 -1.27
CA ALA A 68 13.13 5.57 -0.10
C ALA A 68 12.48 4.71 1.00
N PRO A 69 12.77 4.97 2.29
CA PRO A 69 12.26 4.12 3.36
C PRO A 69 10.74 3.98 3.28
N VAL A 70 10.26 2.74 3.45
CA VAL A 70 8.83 2.47 3.57
C VAL A 70 8.33 3.16 4.83
N VAL A 71 7.38 4.09 4.68
CA VAL A 71 6.78 4.81 5.80
C VAL A 71 5.46 4.13 6.15
N LEU A 72 5.49 3.28 7.16
CA LEU A 72 4.29 2.70 7.77
C LEU A 72 3.76 3.63 8.85
N ASN A 73 2.44 3.77 8.89
CA ASN A 73 1.71 4.61 9.86
C ASN A 73 2.33 6.03 9.99
N PRO A 74 2.26 6.86 8.93
CA PRO A 74 2.88 8.19 8.93
C PRO A 74 2.38 9.03 10.12
N ARG A 75 3.28 9.80 10.73
CA ARG A 75 2.95 10.68 11.87
C ARG A 75 2.12 11.89 11.42
N ASP A 76 2.39 12.37 10.21
CA ASP A 76 1.80 13.54 9.57
C ASP A 76 0.56 13.23 8.72
N LYS A 77 -0.39 12.44 9.26
CA LYS A 77 -1.56 11.94 8.49
C LYS A 77 -2.48 13.03 7.91
N VAL A 78 -2.48 14.22 8.52
CA VAL A 78 -3.36 15.34 8.15
C VAL A 78 -2.70 16.25 7.11
N THR A 79 -1.38 16.15 6.92
CA THR A 79 -0.63 17.02 6.02
C THR A 79 -0.96 16.67 4.56
N PRO A 80 -1.54 17.61 3.78
CA PRO A 80 -1.87 17.34 2.39
C PRO A 80 -0.59 17.23 1.53
N ARG A 81 -0.51 16.19 0.70
CA ARG A 81 0.66 15.88 -0.13
C ARG A 81 0.23 15.55 -1.56
N TYR A 82 1.14 15.76 -2.50
CA TYR A 82 0.98 15.26 -3.87
C TYR A 82 1.42 13.80 -3.96
N TRP A 83 0.54 12.95 -4.48
CA TRP A 83 0.73 11.51 -4.47
C TRP A 83 1.32 10.93 -5.77
N GLY A 84 1.49 11.73 -6.83
CA GLY A 84 1.87 11.24 -8.16
C GLY A 84 3.25 10.54 -8.28
N LYS A 85 4.09 10.57 -7.25
CA LYS A 85 5.38 9.85 -7.19
C LYS A 85 5.44 8.81 -6.05
N PHE A 86 4.31 8.54 -5.42
CA PHE A 86 4.22 7.64 -4.29
C PHE A 86 3.50 6.36 -4.68
N CYS A 87 3.90 5.27 -4.04
CA CYS A 87 3.10 4.07 -3.94
C CYS A 87 2.52 3.98 -2.54
N VAL A 88 1.34 3.39 -2.42
CA VAL A 88 0.60 3.21 -1.19
C VAL A 88 0.74 1.75 -0.79
N VAL A 89 1.10 1.52 0.47
CA VAL A 89 1.11 0.18 1.06
C VAL A 89 -0.30 -0.08 1.59
N VAL A 90 -0.95 -1.11 1.07
CA VAL A 90 -2.28 -1.52 1.50
C VAL A 90 -2.27 -2.94 2.03
N LEU A 91 -3.15 -3.21 2.98
CA LEU A 91 -3.55 -4.55 3.40
C LEU A 91 -4.90 -4.86 2.75
N ARG A 92 -4.99 -5.99 2.06
CA ARG A 92 -6.19 -6.45 1.37
C ARG A 92 -6.32 -7.96 1.42
N ASP A 93 -7.50 -8.49 1.18
CA ASP A 93 -7.71 -9.92 1.10
C ASP A 93 -6.99 -10.52 -0.13
N SER A 94 -6.24 -11.61 0.06
CA SER A 94 -5.57 -12.33 -1.03
C SER A 94 -6.53 -12.82 -2.10
N ALA A 95 -7.79 -13.12 -1.74
CA ALA A 95 -8.84 -13.50 -2.69
C ALA A 95 -9.23 -12.35 -3.63
N GLN A 96 -9.01 -11.11 -3.21
CA GLN A 96 -9.24 -9.90 -4.00
C GLN A 96 -7.98 -9.40 -4.72
N ARG A 97 -6.97 -10.28 -4.94
CA ARG A 97 -5.89 -10.04 -5.92
C ARG A 97 -6.50 -9.83 -7.30
N THR A 98 -6.95 -8.62 -7.56
CA THR A 98 -7.17 -8.10 -8.89
C THR A 98 -5.83 -8.19 -9.57
N THR A 99 -5.73 -9.16 -10.49
CA THR A 99 -4.53 -9.46 -11.26
C THR A 99 -4.04 -8.14 -11.86
N PHE A 100 -2.89 -7.66 -11.36
CA PHE A 100 -2.18 -6.61 -12.07
C PHE A 100 -1.88 -7.18 -13.46
N THR A 101 -2.36 -6.52 -14.50
CA THR A 101 -1.94 -6.86 -15.85
C THR A 101 -0.41 -6.78 -15.86
N GLU A 102 0.31 -7.80 -16.34
CA GLU A 102 1.78 -7.82 -16.34
C GLU A 102 2.38 -6.52 -16.88
N LYS A 103 1.70 -5.86 -17.83
CA LYS A 103 2.05 -4.55 -18.38
C LYS A 103 2.12 -3.41 -17.34
N GLU A 104 1.26 -3.43 -16.33
CA GLU A 104 1.27 -2.46 -15.24
C GLU A 104 2.39 -2.82 -14.25
N ALA A 105 2.53 -4.08 -13.85
CA ALA A 105 3.63 -4.53 -13.00
C ALA A 105 5.02 -4.23 -13.61
N LEU A 106 5.19 -4.46 -14.92
CA LEU A 106 6.39 -4.12 -15.71
C LEU A 106 6.64 -2.60 -15.76
N ARG A 107 5.57 -1.79 -15.85
CA ARG A 107 5.67 -0.32 -15.82
C ARG A 107 6.13 0.20 -14.45
N TRP A 108 5.77 -0.49 -13.39
CA TRP A 108 6.02 -0.08 -12.00
C TRP A 108 7.21 -0.81 -11.33
N LYS A 109 7.90 -1.72 -12.04
CA LYS A 109 9.03 -2.52 -11.54
C LYS A 109 8.75 -3.21 -10.19
N ILE A 110 7.52 -3.65 -10.00
CA ILE A 110 7.11 -4.39 -8.81
C ILE A 110 7.23 -5.87 -9.17
N HIS A 111 8.14 -6.58 -8.52
CA HIS A 111 8.21 -8.04 -8.66
C HIS A 111 6.94 -8.63 -8.05
N VAL A 112 6.05 -9.15 -8.90
CA VAL A 112 4.96 -10.01 -8.47
C VAL A 112 5.60 -11.36 -8.18
N VAL A 113 5.67 -11.70 -6.90
CA VAL A 113 6.07 -13.04 -6.42
C VAL A 113 4.79 -13.84 -6.16
#